data_AF-A0A1B2HUF6-F1
#
_entry.id   AF-A0A1B2HUF6-F1
#
_cell.length_a   1.000
_cell.length_b   1.000
_cell.length_c   1.000
_cell.angle_alpha   90.00
_cell.angle_beta   90.00
_cell.angle_gamma   90.00
#
_symmetry.space_group_name_H-M   'P 1'
#
loop_
_entity.id
_entity.type
_entity.pdbx_description
1 polymer ?
#
loop_
_entity_poly.entity_id
_entity_poly.type
_entity_poly.pdbx_seq_one_letter_code
_entity_poly.pdbx_strand_id
1 'polypeptide(L)'
;MILRRLVTALLSMWFFGNLYEQLVWNPQLLADPRPGSLIGVFAPGSPFYYYVPWSQLAVVLAVVVWFRLPRNSPARRRWTVALGFLIASVAAKVVLITQVNPVFRDPAVSREVVHDNAVVWAFGNGFVVLTVGVALLLITSQRAQLGPAGTPPE
;
A
#
# COMPACT_ATOMS: atom_id res chain seq x y z
N MET A 1 15.19 -4.37 16.69
CA MET A 1 15.75 -3.77 15.45
C MET A 1 15.29 -4.51 14.18
N ILE A 2 15.37 -5.84 14.14
CA ILE A 2 14.96 -6.69 13.00
C ILE A 2 13.51 -6.43 12.55
N LEU A 3 12.55 -6.44 13.49
CA LEU A 3 11.14 -6.25 13.15
C LEU A 3 10.84 -4.92 12.43
N ARG A 4 11.51 -3.84 12.83
CA ARG A 4 11.35 -2.54 12.15
C ARG A 4 11.90 -2.58 10.72
N ARG A 5 12.95 -3.36 10.45
CA ARG A 5 13.48 -3.55 9.09
C ARG A 5 12.52 -4.35 8.23
N LEU A 6 11.91 -5.40 8.79
CA LEU A 6 10.88 -6.19 8.10
C LEU A 6 9.67 -5.34 7.75
N VAL A 7 9.16 -4.52 8.68
CA VAL A 7 8.05 -3.59 8.40
C VAL A 7 8.40 -2.66 7.24
N THR A 8 9.59 -2.04 7.26
CA THR A 8 10.03 -1.18 6.15
C THR A 8 10.07 -1.93 4.83
N ALA A 9 10.70 -3.11 4.78
CA ALA A 9 10.81 -3.89 3.54
C ALA A 9 9.44 -4.28 2.97
N LEU A 10 8.53 -4.76 3.82
CA LEU A 10 7.19 -5.18 3.39
C LEU A 10 6.33 -3.99 2.94
N LEU A 11 6.39 -2.86 3.66
CA LEU A 11 5.70 -1.63 3.23
C LEU A 11 6.29 -1.08 1.94
N SER A 12 7.61 -1.18 1.72
CA SER A 12 8.25 -0.80 0.45
C SER A 12 7.78 -1.67 -0.71
N MET A 13 7.66 -3.00 -0.51
CA MET A 13 7.09 -3.90 -1.51
C MET A 13 5.65 -3.54 -1.84
N TRP A 14 4.84 -3.26 -0.81
CA TRP A 14 3.46 -2.84 -1.02
C TRP A 14 3.38 -1.49 -1.76
N PHE A 15 4.17 -0.50 -1.35
CA PHE A 15 4.26 0.79 -2.03
C PHE A 15 4.65 0.62 -3.50
N PHE A 16 5.70 -0.15 -3.79
CA PHE A 16 6.17 -0.39 -5.15
C PHE A 16 5.10 -1.05 -6.01
N GLY A 17 4.39 -2.06 -5.50
CA GLY A 17 3.29 -2.70 -6.23
C GLY A 17 2.21 -1.70 -6.64
N ASN A 18 1.77 -0.83 -5.73
CA ASN A 18 0.80 0.21 -6.05
C ASN A 18 1.35 1.27 -7.01
N LEU A 19 2.64 1.61 -6.90
CA LEU A 19 3.28 2.59 -7.78
C LEU A 19 3.41 2.03 -9.20
N TYR A 20 3.81 0.76 -9.35
CA TYR A 20 3.83 0.07 -10.63
C TYR A 20 2.42 0.05 -11.24
N GLU A 21 1.41 -0.32 -10.45
CA GLU A 21 0.02 -0.26 -10.88
C GLU A 21 -0.39 1.15 -11.33
N GLN A 22 0.03 2.19 -10.60
CA GLN A 22 -0.29 3.57 -10.93
C GLN A 22 0.34 4.03 -12.25
N LEU A 23 1.59 3.62 -12.52
CA LEU A 23 2.38 4.15 -13.62
C LEU A 23 2.33 3.30 -14.88
N VAL A 24 2.03 2.01 -14.75
CA VAL A 24 2.07 1.05 -15.86
C VAL A 24 0.67 0.53 -16.17
N TRP A 25 0.00 -0.03 -15.17
CA TRP A 25 -1.29 -0.69 -15.38
C TRP A 25 -2.43 0.30 -15.62
N ASN A 26 -2.56 1.34 -14.78
CA ASN A 26 -3.66 2.29 -14.88
C ASN A 26 -3.69 3.05 -16.21
N PRO A 27 -2.56 3.55 -16.77
CA PRO A 27 -2.57 4.16 -18.10
C PRO A 27 -3.03 3.21 -19.20
N GLN A 28 -2.61 1.94 -19.14
CA GLN A 28 -3.03 0.92 -20.10
C GLN A 28 -4.54 0.66 -20.00
N LEU A 29 -5.08 0.51 -18.80
CA LEU A 29 -6.50 0.27 -18.57
C LEU A 29 -7.36 1.46 -19.00
N LEU A 30 -6.88 2.69 -18.78
CA LEU A 30 -7.56 3.92 -19.22
C LEU A 30 -7.52 4.08 -20.74
N ALA A 31 -6.41 3.74 -21.38
CA ALA A 31 -6.27 3.81 -22.84
C ALA A 31 -7.13 2.74 -23.55
N ASP A 32 -7.28 1.56 -22.95
CA ASP A 32 -8.05 0.47 -23.54
C ASP A 32 -8.92 -0.29 -22.50
N PRO A 33 -10.07 0.31 -22.09
CA PRO A 33 -10.95 -0.26 -21.08
C PRO A 33 -11.77 -1.43 -21.62
N ARG A 34 -11.18 -2.63 -21.64
CA ARG A 34 -11.84 -3.85 -22.14
C ARG A 34 -12.66 -4.55 -21.04
N PRO A 35 -13.99 -4.72 -21.21
CA PRO A 35 -14.81 -5.55 -20.32
C PRO A 35 -14.29 -6.99 -20.25
N GLY A 36 -14.36 -7.62 -19.08
CA GLY A 36 -13.90 -8.99 -18.87
C GLY A 36 -12.39 -9.23 -19.05
N SER A 37 -11.57 -8.17 -19.09
CA SER A 37 -10.13 -8.29 -19.34
C SER A 37 -9.33 -8.82 -18.14
N LEU A 38 -9.87 -8.71 -16.92
CA LEU A 38 -9.24 -9.29 -15.74
C LEU A 38 -9.68 -10.74 -15.52
N ILE A 39 -8.70 -11.63 -15.29
CA ILE A 39 -8.95 -12.98 -14.80
C ILE A 39 -9.62 -12.94 -13.41
N GLY A 40 -10.31 -14.04 -13.05
CA GLY A 40 -10.95 -14.19 -11.74
C GLY A 40 -9.98 -13.88 -10.59
N VAL A 41 -10.48 -13.30 -9.49
CA VAL A 41 -9.67 -12.87 -8.33
C VAL A 41 -8.78 -13.99 -7.77
N PHE A 42 -9.23 -15.25 -7.90
CA PHE A 42 -8.51 -16.45 -7.44
C PHE A 42 -8.04 -17.34 -8.59
N ALA A 43 -8.04 -16.85 -9.83
CA ALA A 43 -7.52 -17.59 -10.96
C ALA A 43 -6.00 -17.79 -10.82
N PRO A 44 -5.44 -18.90 -11.34
CA PRO A 44 -3.98 -19.08 -11.42
C PRO A 44 -3.30 -17.88 -12.08
N GLY A 45 -2.23 -17.38 -11.46
CA GLY A 45 -1.54 -16.16 -11.90
C GLY A 45 -2.17 -14.84 -11.39
N SER A 46 -3.24 -14.91 -10.59
CA SER A 46 -3.83 -13.70 -10.00
C SER A 46 -2.81 -12.93 -9.14
N PRO A 47 -2.67 -11.61 -9.34
CA PRO A 47 -1.86 -10.73 -8.49
C PRO A 47 -2.22 -10.82 -7.00
N PHE A 48 -3.44 -11.28 -6.68
CA PHE A 48 -3.89 -11.50 -5.31
C PHE A 48 -2.87 -12.31 -4.50
N TYR A 49 -2.38 -13.43 -5.05
CA TYR A 49 -1.46 -14.33 -4.36
C TYR A 49 -0.06 -13.71 -4.15
N TYR A 50 0.32 -12.76 -4.99
CA TYR A 50 1.66 -12.16 -4.99
C TYR A 50 1.76 -10.86 -4.22
N TYR A 51 0.65 -10.13 -3.98
CA TYR A 51 0.72 -8.79 -3.38
C TYR A 51 -0.10 -8.61 -2.10
N VAL A 52 -1.23 -9.32 -1.94
CA VAL A 52 -2.12 -9.14 -0.79
C VAL A 52 -1.51 -9.67 0.53
N PRO A 53 -0.84 -10.84 0.57
CA PRO A 53 -0.26 -11.33 1.82
C PRO A 53 0.77 -10.37 2.42
N TRP A 54 1.55 -9.67 1.59
CA TRP A 54 2.61 -8.78 2.06
C TRP A 54 2.06 -7.52 2.71
N SER A 55 0.98 -6.94 2.19
CA SER A 55 0.35 -5.75 2.78
C SER A 55 -0.26 -6.07 4.15
N GLN A 56 -0.96 -7.21 4.26
CA GLN A 56 -1.53 -7.70 5.52
C GLN A 56 -0.44 -7.95 6.56
N LEU A 57 0.63 -8.66 6.18
CA LEU A 57 1.76 -8.92 7.05
C LEU A 57 2.46 -7.62 7.49
N ALA A 58 2.64 -6.66 6.58
CA ALA A 58 3.24 -5.37 6.89
C ALA A 58 2.46 -4.61 7.97
N VAL A 59 1.13 -4.54 7.84
CA VAL A 59 0.25 -3.84 8.78
C VAL A 59 0.26 -4.51 10.15
N VAL A 60 0.16 -5.84 10.20
CA VAL A 60 0.22 -6.60 11.46
C VAL A 60 1.54 -6.35 12.17
N LEU A 61 2.67 -6.47 11.46
CA LEU A 61 3.99 -6.23 12.06
C LEU A 61 4.16 -4.76 12.48
N ALA A 62 3.56 -3.81 11.77
CA ALA A 62 3.59 -2.40 12.14
C ALA A 62 2.87 -2.14 13.48
N VAL A 63 1.71 -2.77 13.66
CA VAL A 63 0.95 -2.73 14.93
C VAL A 63 1.77 -3.38 16.06
N VAL A 64 2.38 -4.54 15.81
CA VAL A 64 3.24 -5.22 16.80
C VAL A 64 4.43 -4.34 17.20
N VAL A 65 5.08 -3.65 16.26
CA VAL A 65 6.14 -2.69 16.61
C VAL A 65 5.59 -1.56 17.47
N TRP A 66 4.45 -0.99 17.10
CA TRP A 66 3.83 0.11 17.84
C TRP A 66 3.54 -0.26 19.30
N PHE A 67 3.02 -1.46 19.57
CA PHE A 67 2.79 -1.95 20.94
C PHE A 67 4.09 -2.08 21.74
N ARG A 68 5.22 -2.35 21.09
CA ARG A 68 6.55 -2.45 21.72
C ARG A 68 7.23 -1.10 21.93
N LEU A 69 6.65 0.01 21.46
CA LEU A 69 7.21 1.34 21.68
C LEU A 69 6.79 1.90 23.06
N PRO A 70 7.69 2.59 23.79
CA PRO A 70 7.34 3.24 25.05
C PRO A 70 6.19 4.23 24.85
N ARG A 71 5.19 4.20 25.75
CA ARG A 71 3.92 4.96 25.66
C ARG A 71 4.14 6.46 25.40
N ASN A 72 5.11 7.06 26.08
CA ASN A 72 5.38 8.50 26.01
C ASN A 72 6.55 8.86 25.09
N SER A 73 6.98 7.95 24.21
CA SER A 73 8.08 8.22 23.30
C SER A 73 7.63 9.02 22.07
N PRO A 74 8.43 9.98 21.57
CA PRO A 74 8.20 10.64 20.28
C PRO A 74 8.07 9.62 19.12
N ALA A 75 8.77 8.50 19.24
CA ALA A 75 8.65 7.37 18.32
C ALA A 75 7.22 6.84 18.24
N ARG A 76 6.60 6.55 19.39
CA ARG A 76 5.24 6.01 19.42
C ARG A 76 4.24 6.97 18.78
N ARG A 77 4.34 8.28 19.03
CA ARG A 77 3.47 9.28 18.41
C ARG A 77 3.57 9.26 16.89
N ARG A 78 4.78 9.24 16.33
CA ARG A 78 4.99 9.14 14.86
C ARG A 78 4.41 7.84 14.30
N TRP A 79 4.62 6.72 14.98
CA TRP A 79 4.05 5.43 14.58
C TRP A 79 2.52 5.41 14.68
N THR A 80 1.90 6.10 15.65
CA THR A 80 0.44 6.26 15.70
C THR A 80 -0.07 6.98 14.46
N VAL A 81 0.59 8.07 14.04
CA VAL A 81 0.22 8.79 12.81
C VAL A 81 0.43 7.90 11.58
N ALA A 82 1.55 7.18 11.51
CA ALA A 82 1.82 6.24 10.43
C ALA A 82 0.77 5.13 10.34
N LEU A 83 0.33 4.57 11.47
CA LEU A 83 -0.77 3.60 11.53
C LEU A 83 -2.09 4.20 11.03
N GLY A 84 -2.37 5.46 11.34
CA GLY A 84 -3.54 6.16 10.80
C GLY A 84 -3.54 6.20 9.26
N PHE A 85 -2.39 6.52 8.66
CA PHE A 85 -2.23 6.46 7.20
C PHE A 85 -2.38 5.04 6.66
N LEU A 86 -1.79 4.03 7.31
CA LEU A 86 -1.94 2.63 6.88
C LEU A 86 -3.39 2.15 6.96
N ILE A 87 -4.14 2.54 7.99
CA ILE A 87 -5.58 2.23 8.09
C ILE A 87 -6.34 2.85 6.91
N ALA A 88 -6.05 4.12 6.58
CA ALA A 88 -6.66 4.77 5.42
C ALA A 88 -6.32 4.05 4.11
N SER A 89 -5.06 3.64 3.92
CA SER A 89 -4.63 2.86 2.75
C SER A 89 -5.36 1.52 2.64
N VAL A 90 -5.48 0.79 3.76
CA VAL A 90 -6.20 -0.49 3.80
C VAL A 90 -7.67 -0.30 3.48
N ALA A 91 -8.34 0.68 4.11
CA ALA A 91 -9.75 0.97 3.86
C ALA A 91 -9.99 1.31 2.38
N ALA A 92 -9.15 2.16 1.80
CA ALA A 92 -9.23 2.50 0.37
C ALA A 92 -9.06 1.25 -0.51
N LYS A 93 -8.06 0.39 -0.26
CA LYS A 93 -7.88 -0.84 -1.05
C LYS A 93 -9.03 -1.83 -0.87
N VAL A 94 -9.60 -1.96 0.32
CA VAL A 94 -10.79 -2.81 0.54
C VAL A 94 -11.95 -2.33 -0.33
N VAL A 95 -12.25 -1.03 -0.32
CA VAL A 95 -13.31 -0.44 -1.16
C VAL A 95 -13.02 -0.68 -2.64
N LEU A 96 -11.81 -0.36 -3.11
CA LEU A 96 -11.44 -0.56 -4.50
C LEU A 96 -11.56 -2.02 -4.94
N ILE A 97 -11.02 -2.94 -4.16
CA ILE A 97 -11.02 -4.38 -4.49
C ILE A 97 -12.44 -4.95 -4.47
N THR A 98 -13.28 -4.54 -3.54
CA THR A 98 -14.62 -5.12 -3.37
C THR A 98 -15.69 -4.47 -4.24
N GLN A 99 -15.54 -3.18 -4.57
CA GLN A 99 -16.57 -2.41 -5.27
C GLN A 99 -16.19 -2.05 -6.71
N VAL A 100 -14.91 -1.80 -7.00
CA VAL A 100 -14.46 -1.33 -8.32
C VAL A 100 -13.90 -2.49 -9.17
N ASN A 101 -13.05 -3.32 -8.56
CA ASN A 101 -12.38 -4.42 -9.26
C ASN A 101 -13.34 -5.44 -9.92
N PRO A 102 -14.53 -5.77 -9.37
CA PRO A 102 -15.46 -6.69 -10.03
C PRO A 102 -15.92 -6.19 -11.41
N VAL A 103 -16.07 -4.87 -11.61
CA VAL A 103 -16.51 -4.29 -12.89
C VAL A 103 -15.56 -4.65 -14.02
N PHE A 104 -14.26 -4.67 -13.77
CA PHE A 104 -13.24 -5.02 -14.77
C PHE A 104 -13.30 -6.49 -15.21
N ARG A 105 -13.97 -7.36 -14.43
CA ARG A 105 -14.11 -8.80 -14.72
C ARG A 105 -15.42 -9.14 -15.40
N ASP A 106 -16.41 -8.25 -15.36
CA ASP A 106 -17.71 -8.51 -15.94
C ASP A 106 -17.63 -8.28 -17.46
N PRO A 107 -17.88 -9.29 -18.32
CA PRO A 107 -17.93 -9.09 -19.76
C PRO A 107 -19.24 -8.43 -20.22
N ALA A 108 -20.26 -8.35 -19.36
CA ALA A 108 -21.57 -7.80 -19.68
C ALA A 108 -21.65 -6.27 -19.50
N VAL A 109 -20.69 -5.65 -18.79
CA VAL A 109 -20.67 -4.19 -18.63
C VAL A 109 -20.15 -3.50 -19.89
N SER A 110 -20.59 -2.26 -20.10
CA SER A 110 -20.13 -1.46 -21.24
C SER A 110 -18.69 -0.96 -21.04
N ARG A 111 -18.05 -0.59 -22.15
CA ARG A 111 -16.70 -0.01 -22.17
C ARG A 111 -16.62 1.28 -21.35
N GLU A 112 -17.68 2.09 -21.39
CA GLU A 112 -17.79 3.36 -20.66
C GLU A 112 -17.81 3.12 -19.14
N VAL A 113 -18.59 2.13 -18.68
CA VAL A 113 -18.64 1.76 -17.25
C VAL A 113 -17.27 1.27 -16.77
N VAL A 114 -16.55 0.50 -17.59
CA VAL A 114 -15.18 0.05 -17.29
C VAL A 114 -14.23 1.25 -17.22
N HIS A 115 -14.32 2.18 -18.17
CA HIS A 115 -13.50 3.39 -18.18
C HIS A 115 -13.70 4.24 -16.91
N ASP A 116 -14.94 4.52 -16.54
CA ASP A 116 -15.24 5.35 -15.37
C ASP A 116 -14.74 4.70 -14.07
N ASN A 117 -14.90 3.38 -13.96
CA ASN A 117 -14.34 2.62 -12.84
C ASN A 117 -12.80 2.58 -12.86
N ALA A 118 -12.17 2.59 -14.04
CA ALA A 118 -10.72 2.69 -14.17
C ALA A 118 -10.21 4.05 -13.67
N VAL A 119 -10.95 5.13 -13.91
CA VAL A 119 -10.65 6.46 -13.33
C VAL A 119 -10.74 6.41 -11.81
N VAL A 120 -11.82 5.87 -11.25
CA VAL A 120 -11.97 5.72 -9.79
C VAL A 120 -10.84 4.88 -9.20
N TRP A 121 -10.50 3.77 -9.85
CA TRP A 121 -9.38 2.92 -9.46
C TRP A 121 -8.05 3.69 -9.45
N ALA A 122 -7.78 4.48 -10.50
CA ALA A 122 -6.54 5.24 -10.62
C ALA A 122 -6.40 6.31 -9.53
N PHE A 123 -7.47 7.04 -9.21
CA PHE A 123 -7.46 8.01 -8.12
C PHE A 123 -7.32 7.34 -6.75
N GLY A 124 -8.10 6.28 -6.51
CA GLY A 124 -8.03 5.54 -5.25
C GLY A 124 -6.66 4.89 -5.04
N ASN A 125 -6.06 4.32 -6.09
CA ASN A 125 -4.72 3.76 -6.02
C ASN A 125 -3.66 4.86 -5.79
N GLY A 126 -3.80 6.02 -6.43
CA GLY A 126 -2.94 7.19 -6.15
C GLY A 126 -3.00 7.62 -4.68
N PHE A 127 -4.19 7.65 -4.08
CA PHE A 127 -4.36 7.89 -2.64
C PHE A 127 -3.64 6.83 -1.79
N VAL A 128 -3.72 5.55 -2.16
CA VAL A 128 -3.02 4.45 -1.47
C VAL A 128 -1.50 4.64 -1.56
N VAL A 129 -0.96 4.96 -2.74
CA VAL A 129 0.47 5.25 -2.94
C VAL A 129 0.94 6.36 -2.00
N LEU A 130 0.21 7.48 -1.95
CA LEU A 130 0.56 8.62 -1.11
C LEU A 130 0.52 8.25 0.38
N THR A 131 -0.54 7.62 0.84
CA THR A 131 -0.73 7.28 2.26
C THR A 131 0.29 6.24 2.75
N VAL A 132 0.57 5.20 1.97
CA VAL A 132 1.63 4.23 2.29
C VAL A 132 3.01 4.90 2.25
N GLY A 133 3.26 5.79 1.28
CA GLY A 133 4.50 6.56 1.18
C GLY A 133 4.74 7.45 2.41
N VAL A 134 3.73 8.18 2.88
CA VAL A 134 3.81 8.99 4.11
C VAL A 134 4.05 8.11 5.33
N ALA A 135 3.35 6.98 5.46
CA ALA A 135 3.59 6.03 6.56
C ALA A 135 5.05 5.52 6.57
N LEU A 136 5.59 5.16 5.41
CA LEU A 136 6.99 4.76 5.24
C LEU A 136 7.97 5.86 5.66
N LEU A 137 7.74 7.11 5.25
CA LEU A 137 8.58 8.25 5.63
C LEU A 137 8.57 8.47 7.15
N LEU A 138 7.40 8.41 7.78
CA LEU A 138 7.27 8.56 9.24
C LEU A 138 7.99 7.46 10.00
N ILE A 139 7.96 6.22 9.50
CA ILE A 139 8.62 5.06 10.11
C ILE A 139 10.14 5.09 9.92
N THR A 140 10.62 5.55 8.76
CA THR A 140 12.05 5.50 8.40
C THR A 140 12.84 6.74 8.83
N SER A 141 12.21 7.91 8.92
CA SER A 141 12.85 9.18 9.34
C SER A 141 13.54 9.12 10.71
N GLN A 142 13.17 8.18 11.59
CA GLN A 142 13.87 7.96 12.86
C GLN A 142 15.28 7.40 12.69
N ARG A 143 15.59 6.70 11.60
CA ARG A 143 16.93 6.15 11.36
C ARG A 143 17.91 7.23 10.94
N ALA A 144 17.46 8.21 10.18
CA ALA A 144 18.30 9.32 9.72
C ALA A 144 18.80 10.21 10.86
N GLN A 145 18.04 10.29 11.97
CA GLN A 145 18.41 11.05 13.17
C GLN A 145 19.40 10.31 14.10
N LEU A 146 19.78 9.07 13.78
CA LEU A 146 20.67 8.23 14.60
C LEU A 146 21.94 7.78 13.83
N GLY A 147 22.35 8.50 12.77
CA GLY A 147 23.63 8.34 12.07
C GLY A 147 24.83 8.88 12.87
N PRO A 148 26.09 8.54 12.51
CA PRO A 148 27.20 8.29 13.44
C PRO A 148 27.67 9.55 14.17
N ALA A 149 27.14 9.76 15.38
CA ALA A 149 27.72 10.67 16.36
C ALA A 149 27.92 9.86 17.64
N GLY A 150 29.17 9.50 17.95
CA GLY A 150 29.49 8.76 19.16
C GLY A 150 30.87 8.12 19.24
N THR A 151 31.91 8.69 18.63
CA THR A 151 33.28 8.50 19.12
C THR A 151 33.67 9.79 19.84
N PRO A 152 33.82 9.79 21.18
CA PRO A 152 34.38 10.94 21.87
C PRO A 152 35.84 11.13 21.44
N PRO A 153 36.33 12.38 21.32
CA PRO A 153 37.76 12.62 21.14
C PRO A 153 38.53 12.14 22.38
N GLU A 154 39.65 11.46 22.13
CA GLU A 154 40.66 11.08 23.12
C GLU A 154 41.30 12.32 23.77
#